data_AF-A0A938LM72-F1
#
_entry.id   AF-A0A938LM72-F1
#
_cell.length_a   1.000
_cell.length_b   1.000
_cell.length_c   1.000
_cell.angle_alpha   90.00
_cell.angle_beta   90.00
_cell.angle_gamma   90.00
#
_symmetry.space_group_name_H-M   'P 1'
#
loop_
_entity.id
_entity.type
_entity.pdbx_description
1 polymer ?
#
loop_
_entity_poly.entity_id
_entity_poly.type
_entity_poly.pdbx_seq_one_letter_code
_entity_poly.pdbx_strand_id
1 'polypeptide(L)' 'MNTLTETLIEEIKAAPEPVQQEVFDFLNFLKTRQAARGEGREDLLPLAQTAWGADWNTPEEDEAWRDLSAAARPSVKLVL' A
#
# COMPACT_ATOMS: atom_id res chain seq x y z
N MET A 1 -27.52 7.17 -9.93
CA MET A 1 -26.08 7.28 -9.67
C MET A 1 -25.75 6.42 -8.45
N ASN A 2 -24.49 6.03 -8.24
CA ASN A 2 -24.11 5.23 -7.08
C ASN A 2 -24.17 6.11 -5.82
N THR A 3 -24.83 5.66 -4.75
CA THR A 3 -25.02 6.44 -3.51
C THR A 3 -23.68 6.91 -2.93
N LEU A 4 -22.63 6.11 -3.05
CA LEU A 4 -21.28 6.46 -2.64
C LEU A 4 -20.72 7.67 -3.41
N THR A 5 -21.00 7.77 -4.71
CA THR A 5 -20.52 8.88 -5.55
C THR A 5 -21.17 10.19 -5.13
N GLU A 6 -22.47 10.15 -4.79
CA GLU A 6 -23.20 11.33 -4.31
C GLU A 6 -22.65 11.80 -2.96
N THR A 7 -22.46 10.90 -2.00
CA THR A 7 -21.85 11.24 -0.69
C THR A 7 -20.44 11.81 -0.86
N LEU A 8 -19.62 11.23 -1.73
CA LEU A 8 -18.26 11.71 -1.99
C LEU A 8 -18.25 13.13 -2.56
N ILE A 9 -19.16 13.43 -3.49
CA ILE A 9 -19.26 14.76 -4.12
C ILE A 9 -19.63 15.81 -3.08
N GLU A 10 -20.59 15.52 -2.19
CA GLU A 10 -21.01 16.48 -1.16
C GLU A 10 -19.90 16.71 -0.12
N GLU A 11 -19.17 15.67 0.28
CA GLU A 11 -18.03 15.82 1.20
C GLU A 11 -16.90 16.67 0.59
N ILE A 12 -16.56 16.44 -0.68
CA ILE A 12 -15.53 17.22 -1.39
C ILE A 12 -15.94 18.69 -1.51
N LYS A 13 -17.21 18.97 -1.81
CA LYS A 13 -17.71 20.36 -1.89
C LYS A 13 -17.63 21.09 -0.55
N ALA A 14 -17.86 20.38 0.56
CA ALA A 14 -17.80 20.96 1.91
C ALA A 14 -16.35 21.16 2.41
N ALA A 15 -15.38 20.48 1.80
CA ALA A 15 -13.99 20.54 2.21
C ALA A 15 -13.30 21.86 1.80
N PRO A 16 -12.27 22.32 2.54
CA PRO A 16 -11.44 23.45 2.12
C PRO A 16 -10.70 23.21 0.81
N GLU A 17 -10.40 24.27 0.06
CA GLU A 17 -9.70 24.20 -1.23
C GLU A 17 -8.39 23.37 -1.22
N PRO A 18 -7.51 23.46 -0.19
CA PRO A 18 -6.31 22.61 -0.12
C PRO A 18 -6.63 21.11 -0.10
N VAL A 19 -7.71 20.73 0.57
CA VAL A 19 -8.15 19.33 0.66
C VAL A 19 -8.76 18.87 -0.66
N GLN A 20 -9.55 19.72 -1.31
CA GLN A 20 -10.09 19.43 -2.64
C GLN A 20 -8.97 19.20 -3.66
N GLN A 21 -7.92 20.01 -3.60
CA GLN A 21 -6.75 19.88 -4.45
C GLN A 21 -6.01 18.56 -4.20
N GLU A 22 -5.79 18.17 -2.94
CA GLU A 22 -5.17 16.89 -2.60
C GLU A 22 -5.99 15.69 -3.10
N VAL A 23 -7.31 15.73 -2.95
CA VAL A 23 -8.22 14.69 -3.48
C VAL A 23 -8.15 14.63 -5.01
N PHE A 24 -8.11 15.77 -5.68
CA PHE A 24 -7.98 15.84 -7.13
C PHE A 24 -6.65 15.25 -7.62
N ASP A 25 -5.55 15.62 -6.97
CA ASP A 25 -4.22 15.09 -7.27
C ASP A 25 -4.17 13.58 -7.03
N PHE A 26 -4.78 13.09 -5.95
CA PHE A 26 -4.89 11.67 -5.68
C PHE A 26 -5.70 10.93 -6.76
N LEU A 27 -6.83 11.49 -7.20
CA LEU A 27 -7.62 10.89 -8.29
C LEU A 27 -6.82 10.84 -9.61
N ASN A 28 -6.03 11.86 -9.92
CA ASN A 28 -5.15 11.86 -11.09
C ASN A 28 -4.01 10.84 -10.94
N PHE A 29 -3.44 10.71 -9.75
CA PHE A 29 -2.50 9.63 -9.43
C PHE A 29 -3.13 8.25 -9.65
N LEU A 30 -4.38 8.04 -9.23
CA LEU A 30 -5.05 6.74 -9.44
C LEU A 30 -5.25 6.44 -10.93
N LYS A 31 -5.65 7.43 -11.72
CA LYS A 31 -5.83 7.29 -13.18
C LYS A 31 -4.50 6.95 -13.87
N THR A 32 -3.45 7.70 -13.57
CA THR A 32 -2.11 7.46 -14.10
C THR A 32 -1.55 6.12 -13.63
N ARG A 33 -1.78 5.73 -12.38
CA ARG A 33 -1.39 4.43 -11.83
C ARG A 33 -2.12 3.26 -12.47
N GLN A 34 -3.40 3.40 -12.81
CA GLN A 34 -4.15 2.38 -13.55
C GLN A 34 -3.66 2.26 -14.99
N ALA A 35 -3.41 3.38 -15.66
CA ALA A 35 -2.80 3.40 -16.99
C ALA A 35 -1.41 2.73 -16.97
N ALA A 36 -0.58 3.07 -15.99
CA ALA A 36 0.75 2.48 -15.78
C ALA A 36 0.71 1.03 -15.25
N ARG A 37 -0.43 0.51 -14.80
CA ARG A 37 -0.61 -0.92 -14.48
C ARG A 37 -0.88 -1.75 -15.74
N GLY A 38 -1.41 -1.14 -16.80
CA GLY A 38 -1.63 -1.81 -18.09
C GLY A 38 -0.34 -2.01 -18.88
N GLU A 39 0.68 -1.18 -18.64
CA GLU A 39 1.98 -1.23 -19.32
C GLU A 39 3.08 -1.65 -18.34
N GLY A 40 3.39 -2.94 -18.30
CA GLY A 40 4.72 -3.43 -17.95
C GLY A 40 5.29 -3.07 -16.57
N ARG A 41 4.47 -2.98 -15.52
CA ARG A 41 5.01 -3.13 -14.16
C ARG A 41 5.39 -4.59 -13.94
N GLU A 42 6.60 -4.94 -14.35
CA GLU A 42 7.27 -6.13 -13.84
C GLU A 42 7.21 -6.05 -12.31
N ASP A 43 6.77 -7.13 -11.68
CA ASP A 43 6.78 -7.22 -10.23
C ASP A 43 8.25 -7.10 -9.79
N LEU A 44 8.60 -5.97 -9.19
CA LEU A 44 9.95 -5.71 -8.71
C LEU A 44 10.15 -6.32 -7.31
N LEU A 45 9.10 -6.85 -6.67
CA LEU A 45 9.21 -7.45 -5.35
C LEU A 45 10.20 -8.63 -5.32
N PRO A 46 10.25 -9.54 -6.30
CA PRO A 46 11.26 -10.60 -6.34
C PRO A 46 12.69 -10.05 -6.47
N LEU A 47 12.88 -8.98 -7.25
CA LEU A 47 14.20 -8.33 -7.42
C LEU A 47 14.64 -7.61 -6.14
N ALA A 48 13.72 -6.89 -5.50
CA ALA A 48 13.97 -6.21 -4.23
C ALA A 48 14.27 -7.22 -3.10
N GLN A 49 13.51 -8.31 -3.02
CA GLN A 49 13.76 -9.41 -2.07
C GLN A 49 15.15 -10.00 -2.26
N THR A 50 15.57 -10.20 -3.51
CA THR A 50 16.91 -10.74 -3.82
C THR A 50 18.01 -9.75 -3.43
N ALA A 51 17.81 -8.44 -3.68
CA ALA A 51 18.79 -7.40 -3.37
C ALA A 51 18.98 -7.20 -1.85
N TRP A 52 17.90 -7.29 -1.06
CA TRP A 52 17.96 -7.09 0.39
C TRP A 52 18.18 -8.37 1.19
N GLY A 53 17.98 -9.54 0.58
CA GLY A 53 18.07 -10.81 1.29
C GLY A 53 19.44 -11.10 1.91
N ALA A 54 20.51 -10.50 1.40
CA ALA A 54 21.86 -10.67 1.96
C ALA A 54 22.03 -9.97 3.32
N ASP A 55 21.40 -8.81 3.50
CA ASP A 55 21.55 -7.99 4.70
C ASP A 55 20.38 -8.17 5.69
N TRP A 56 19.20 -8.56 5.18
CA TRP A 56 17.94 -8.55 5.93
C TRP A 56 17.45 -9.92 6.39
N ASN A 57 17.91 -11.03 5.79
CA ASN A 57 17.54 -12.39 6.21
C ASN A 57 18.50 -12.97 7.28
N THR A 58 19.08 -12.10 8.10
CA THR A 58 19.98 -12.51 9.17
C THR A 58 19.18 -12.80 10.44
N PRO A 59 19.59 -13.79 11.25
CA PRO A 59 18.91 -14.12 12.50
C PRO A 59 18.94 -12.97 13.51
N GLU A 60 19.92 -12.07 13.41
CA GLU A 60 20.02 -10.85 14.21
C GLU A 60 18.91 -9.85 13.88
N GLU A 61 18.59 -9.67 12.59
CA GLU A 61 17.44 -8.88 12.16
C GLU A 61 16.12 -9.54 12.57
N ASP A 62 15.97 -10.86 12.38
CA ASP A 62 14.77 -11.59 12.82
C ASP A 62 14.47 -11.38 14.33
N GLU A 63 15.52 -11.34 15.15
CA GLU A 63 15.42 -11.05 16.58
C GLU A 63 15.06 -9.58 16.85
N ALA A 64 15.64 -8.64 16.12
CA ALA A 64 15.34 -7.21 16.21
C ALA A 64 13.90 -6.85 15.81
N TRP A 65 13.33 -7.56 14.83
CA TRP A 65 11.95 -7.36 14.35
C TRP A 65 10.91 -8.19 15.12
N ARG A 66 11.34 -9.11 15.99
CA ARG A 66 10.46 -10.03 16.72
C ARG A 66 9.43 -9.30 17.56
N ASP A 67 9.84 -8.24 18.26
CA ASP A 67 8.98 -7.48 19.17
C ASP A 67 7.93 -6.63 18.44
N LEU A 68 8.21 -6.22 17.19
CA LEU A 68 7.28 -5.48 16.33
C LEU A 68 6.23 -6.39 15.68
N SER A 69 6.58 -7.66 15.41
CA SER A 69 5.67 -8.64 14.81
C SER A 69 4.78 -9.40 15.81
N ALA A 70 5.14 -9.37 17.10
CA ALA A 70 4.41 -10.05 18.18
C ALA A 70 3.01 -9.48 18.44
N ALA A 71 2.73 -8.24 18.02
CA ALA A 71 1.40 -7.64 18.16
C ALA A 71 0.38 -8.15 17.11
N ALA A 72 0.78 -8.97 16.12
CA ALA A 72 -0.07 -9.28 14.96
C ALA A 72 -0.03 -10.74 14.48
N ARG A 73 0.17 -11.74 15.36
CA ARG A 73 0.05 -13.15 14.93
C ARG A 73 -1.07 -13.91 15.67
N PRO A 74 -2.28 -14.07 15.09
CA PRO A 74 -3.04 -15.28 15.34
C PRO A 74 -2.27 -16.46 14.73
N SER A 75 -2.03 -17.47 15.55
CA SER A 75 -1.27 -18.67 15.22
C SER A 75 -1.81 -19.37 13.97
N VAL A 76 -0.98 -19.49 12.94
CA VAL A 76 -1.14 -20.55 11.94
C VAL A 76 0.16 -21.35 11.94
N LYS A 77 0.18 -22.40 12.76
CA LYS A 77 1.13 -23.50 12.59
C LYS A 77 0.72 -24.25 11.33
N LEU A 78 1.47 -24.05 10.24
CA LEU A 78 1.44 -24.99 9.12
C LEU A 78 2.35 -26.16 9.51
N VAL A 79 1.71 -27.25 9.97
CA VAL A 79 2.36 -28.55 10.17
C VAL A 79 2.64 -29.12 8.79
N LEU A 80 3.92 -29.46 8.56
CA LEU A 80 4.38 -30.27 7.42
C LEU A 80 3.76 -31.66 7.44
#